data_AF-A0A352HS40-F1
#
_entry.id   AF-A0A352HS40-F1
#
_cell.length_a   1.000
_cell.length_b   1.000
_cell.length_c   1.000
_cell.angle_alpha   90.00
_cell.angle_beta   90.00
_cell.angle_gamma   90.00
#
_symmetry.space_group_name_H-M   'P 1'
#
loop_
_entity.id
_entity.type
_entity.pdbx_description
1 polymer ?
#
loop_
_entity_poly.entity_id
_entity_poly.type
_entity_poly.pdbx_seq_one_letter_code
_entity_poly.pdbx_strand_id
1 'polypeptide(L)'
;RMVHARYAELLKDIPGISLHSNPDGDFDSNYWLCNILIDSDITRFTPEQLRIALGDANIESRLLWKPMHMQPVFAGAPAYTDGTSERLFASGLCIPAGPYVGLPEIDRIVDVICKLHCYDKW
;
A
#
# COMPACT_ATOMS: atom_id res chain seq x y z
N ARG A 1 -2.82 -12.04 9.66
CA ARG A 1 -2.03 -11.52 10.80
C ARG A 1 -0.52 -11.73 10.66
N MET A 2 0.00 -12.95 10.51
CA MET A 2 1.44 -13.19 10.30
C MET A 2 2.03 -12.33 9.16
N VAL A 3 1.37 -12.31 8.00
CA VAL A 3 1.80 -11.52 6.83
C VAL A 3 1.93 -10.03 7.17
N HIS A 4 0.92 -9.45 7.80
CA HIS A 4 0.94 -8.04 8.22
C HIS A 4 2.08 -7.76 9.21
N ALA A 5 2.26 -8.61 10.22
CA ALA A 5 3.34 -8.46 11.19
C ALA A 5 4.73 -8.50 10.53
N ARG A 6 4.92 -9.36 9.53
CA ARG A 6 6.18 -9.43 8.78
C ARG A 6 6.40 -8.19 7.92
N TYR A 7 5.37 -7.67 7.25
CA TYR A 7 5.48 -6.38 6.57
C TYR A 7 5.79 -5.24 7.54
N ALA A 8 5.19 -5.23 8.72
CA ALA A 8 5.44 -4.19 9.73
C ALA A 8 6.92 -4.18 10.12
N GLU A 9 7.52 -5.35 10.33
CA GLU A 9 8.95 -5.47 10.61
C GLU A 9 9.84 -5.00 9.43
N LEU A 10 9.51 -5.41 8.21
CA LEU A 10 10.35 -5.16 7.03
C LEU A 10 10.19 -3.77 6.44
N LEU A 11 9.06 -3.08 6.65
CA LEU A 11 8.81 -1.78 6.04
C LEU A 11 9.08 -0.61 6.99
N LYS A 12 9.18 -0.83 8.31
CA LYS A 12 9.26 0.24 9.33
C LYS A 12 10.36 1.28 9.11
N ASP A 13 11.48 0.89 8.51
CA ASP A 13 12.67 1.76 8.34
C ASP A 13 12.82 2.32 6.91
N ILE A 14 11.88 2.02 6.01
CA ILE A 14 11.95 2.48 4.62
C ILE A 14 11.36 3.91 4.53
N PRO A 15 12.17 4.93 4.22
CA PRO A 15 11.70 6.32 4.20
C PRO A 15 10.52 6.51 3.24
N GLY A 16 9.49 7.22 3.70
CA GLY A 16 8.32 7.53 2.88
C GLY A 16 7.40 6.34 2.60
N ILE A 17 7.63 5.17 3.21
CA ILE A 17 6.70 4.04 3.17
C ILE A 17 6.09 3.86 4.56
N SER A 18 4.77 3.74 4.65
CA SER A 18 4.07 3.53 5.92
C SER A 18 3.03 2.42 5.78
N LEU A 19 3.10 1.40 6.64
CA LEU A 19 2.12 0.30 6.66
C LEU A 19 0.91 0.67 7.53
N HIS A 20 -0.29 0.57 6.98
CA HIS A 20 -1.52 0.73 7.75
C HIS A 20 -1.67 -0.41 8.77
N SER A 21 -1.83 -0.04 10.03
CA SER A 21 -1.95 -0.95 11.18
C SER A 21 -3.08 -0.46 12.09
N ASN A 22 -3.49 -1.28 13.05
CA ASN A 22 -4.44 -0.85 14.08
C ASN A 22 -3.94 0.44 14.76
N PRO A 23 -4.81 1.42 14.98
CA PRO A 23 -4.42 2.69 15.61
C PRO A 23 -4.07 2.50 17.10
N ASP A 24 -4.75 1.57 17.78
CA ASP A 24 -4.50 1.20 19.17
C ASP A 24 -5.02 -0.22 19.47
N GLY A 25 -5.02 -0.61 20.75
CA GLY A 25 -5.39 -1.94 21.23
C GLY A 25 -6.89 -2.25 21.24
N ASP A 26 -7.76 -1.26 21.05
CA ASP A 26 -9.22 -1.48 20.99
C ASP A 26 -9.66 -2.06 19.63
N PHE A 27 -8.74 -2.15 18.66
CA PHE A 27 -8.99 -2.64 17.31
C PHE A 27 -8.31 -3.99 17.07
N ASP A 28 -9.03 -4.92 16.44
CA ASP A 28 -8.50 -6.22 16.00
C ASP A 28 -8.81 -6.46 14.51
N SER A 29 -8.11 -5.73 13.63
CA SER A 29 -8.24 -5.93 12.19
C SER A 29 -7.88 -7.37 11.78
N ASN A 30 -8.69 -7.92 10.87
CA ASN A 30 -8.40 -9.21 10.25
C ASN A 30 -7.26 -9.13 9.22
N TYR A 31 -6.86 -7.91 8.83
CA TYR A 31 -5.89 -7.63 7.77
C TYR A 31 -6.21 -8.39 6.48
N TRP A 32 -7.47 -8.35 6.03
CA TRP A 32 -7.88 -8.93 4.75
C TRP A 32 -7.01 -8.46 3.57
N LEU A 33 -6.56 -7.20 3.64
CA LEU A 33 -5.52 -6.64 2.79
C LEU A 33 -4.45 -5.97 3.67
N CYS A 34 -3.21 -5.92 3.17
CA CYS A 34 -2.16 -5.07 3.71
C CYS A 34 -2.02 -3.85 2.80
N ASN A 35 -2.00 -2.65 3.39
CA ASN A 35 -2.02 -1.40 2.65
C ASN A 35 -0.84 -0.55 3.09
N ILE A 36 -0.12 0.02 2.13
CA ILE A 36 0.94 0.99 2.38
C ILE A 36 0.53 2.36 1.87
N LEU A 37 0.99 3.41 2.55
CA LEU A 37 1.03 4.77 2.04
C LEU A 37 2.44 5.10 1.58
N ILE A 38 2.53 5.87 0.50
CA ILE A 38 3.76 6.23 -0.19
C ILE A 38 3.82 7.74 -0.26
N ASP A 39 4.82 8.30 0.40
CA ASP A 39 5.19 9.70 0.26
C ASP A 39 6.11 9.84 -0.96
N SER A 40 5.57 10.36 -2.06
CA SER A 40 6.32 10.53 -3.32
C SER A 40 7.38 11.62 -3.25
N ASP A 41 7.29 12.56 -2.31
CA ASP A 41 8.32 13.58 -2.13
C ASP A 41 9.59 12.97 -1.51
N ILE A 42 9.43 11.94 -0.68
CA ILE A 42 10.54 11.17 -0.09
C ILE A 42 10.99 10.07 -1.04
N THR A 43 10.05 9.25 -1.52
CA THR A 43 10.37 8.02 -2.27
C THR A 43 10.80 8.28 -3.72
N ARG A 44 10.41 9.43 -4.27
CA ARG A 44 10.59 9.82 -5.68
C ARG A 44 9.87 8.92 -6.67
N PHE A 45 8.93 8.10 -6.20
CA PHE A 45 8.01 7.35 -7.04
C PHE A 45 6.57 7.43 -6.50
N THR A 46 5.61 7.17 -7.37
CA THR A 46 4.18 7.14 -7.08
C THR A 46 3.69 5.72 -6.84
N PRO A 47 2.52 5.52 -6.19
CA PRO A 47 1.90 4.21 -6.07
C PRO A 47 1.70 3.49 -7.40
N GLU A 48 1.40 4.22 -8.48
CA GLU A 48 1.24 3.62 -9.80
C GLU A 48 2.56 3.11 -10.38
N GLN A 49 3.67 3.82 -10.17
CA GLN A 49 4.99 3.34 -10.56
C GLN A 49 5.39 2.07 -9.79
N LEU A 50 5.10 2.02 -8.48
CA LEU A 50 5.32 0.80 -7.70
C LEU A 50 4.40 -0.34 -8.17
N ARG A 51 3.14 -0.05 -8.50
CA ARG A 51 2.20 -1.04 -9.05
C ARG A 51 2.72 -1.66 -10.34
N ILE A 52 3.27 -0.84 -11.23
CA ILE A 52 3.91 -1.29 -12.49
C ILE A 52 5.15 -2.13 -12.20
N ALA A 53 6.05 -1.66 -11.32
CA ALA A 53 7.28 -2.40 -10.98
C ALA A 53 6.99 -3.78 -10.33
N LEU A 54 5.97 -3.86 -9.48
CA LEU A 54 5.49 -5.14 -8.93
C LEU A 54 4.90 -6.02 -10.04
N GLY A 55 4.13 -5.44 -10.96
CA GLY A 55 3.59 -6.13 -12.12
C GLY A 55 4.68 -6.74 -13.01
N ASP A 56 5.76 -6.01 -13.29
CA ASP A 56 6.92 -6.48 -14.04
C ASP A 56 7.64 -7.66 -13.34
N ALA A 57 7.55 -7.73 -12.00
CA ALA A 57 8.04 -8.83 -11.18
C ALA A 57 7.03 -9.99 -11.03
N ASN A 58 5.90 -9.95 -11.77
CA ASN A 58 4.78 -10.89 -11.69
C ASN A 58 4.13 -10.94 -10.29
N ILE A 59 3.97 -9.76 -9.68
CA ILE A 59 3.33 -9.57 -8.38
C ILE A 59 2.14 -8.63 -8.57
N GLU A 60 0.93 -9.15 -8.33
CA GLU A 60 -0.28 -8.32 -8.42
C GLU A 60 -0.37 -7.37 -7.22
N SER A 61 -0.58 -6.09 -7.51
CA SER A 61 -0.96 -5.08 -6.52
C SER A 61 -2.01 -4.14 -7.11
N ARG A 62 -2.71 -3.41 -6.25
CA ARG A 62 -3.82 -2.52 -6.67
C ARG A 62 -3.75 -1.23 -5.87
N LEU A 63 -4.10 -0.11 -6.50
CA LEU A 63 -4.34 1.13 -5.76
C LEU A 63 -5.44 0.91 -4.72
N LEU A 64 -5.51 1.80 -3.73
CA LEU A 64 -6.66 1.81 -2.83
C LEU A 64 -7.97 2.09 -3.60
N TRP A 65 -9.09 1.98 -2.91
CA TRP A 65 -10.39 2.22 -3.51
C TRP A 65 -10.52 3.67 -3.99
N LYS A 66 -10.78 3.84 -5.29
CA LYS A 66 -11.11 5.15 -5.85
C LYS A 66 -12.46 5.62 -5.26
N PRO A 67 -12.50 6.78 -4.56
CA PRO A 67 -13.71 7.28 -3.92
C PRO A 67 -14.88 7.42 -4.89
N MET A 68 -16.10 7.17 -4.41
CA MET A 68 -17.30 7.13 -5.27
C MET A 68 -17.56 8.46 -5.98
N HIS A 69 -17.37 9.59 -5.29
CA HIS A 69 -17.57 10.93 -5.87
C HIS A 69 -16.55 11.30 -6.96
N MET A 70 -15.46 10.53 -7.10
CA MET A 70 -14.51 10.66 -8.22
C MET A 70 -14.87 9.77 -9.42
N GLN A 71 -15.92 8.97 -9.32
CA GLN A 71 -16.34 8.08 -10.40
C GLN A 71 -17.28 8.84 -11.36
N PRO A 72 -17.07 8.74 -12.69
CA PRO A 72 -17.92 9.43 -13.66
C PRO A 72 -19.42 9.11 -13.51
N VAL A 73 -19.75 7.88 -13.12
CA VAL A 73 -21.13 7.43 -12.90
C VAL A 73 -21.86 8.19 -11.77
N PHE A 74 -21.12 8.82 -10.85
CA PHE A 74 -21.66 9.58 -9.71
C PHE A 74 -21.42 11.10 -9.80
N ALA A 75 -21.04 11.63 -10.98
CA ALA A 75 -20.67 13.04 -11.13
C ALA A 75 -21.79 14.05 -10.74
N GLY A 76 -23.06 13.65 -10.82
CA GLY A 76 -24.21 14.48 -10.42
C GLY A 76 -24.75 14.21 -9.01
N ALA A 77 -24.16 13.25 -8.27
CA ALA A 77 -24.59 12.91 -6.92
C ALA A 77 -23.95 13.84 -5.88
N PRO A 78 -24.65 14.21 -4.80
CA PRO A 78 -24.05 14.98 -3.71
C PRO A 78 -22.94 14.19 -3.02
N ALA A 79 -21.86 14.88 -2.64
CA ALA A 79 -20.74 14.32 -1.89
C ALA A 79 -20.31 15.30 -0.79
N TYR A 80 -19.96 14.76 0.38
CA TYR A 80 -19.43 15.52 1.50
C TYR A 80 -18.02 15.01 1.76
N THR A 81 -17.02 15.85 1.51
CA THR A 81 -15.63 15.43 1.42
C THR A 81 -14.73 16.40 2.18
N ASP A 82 -13.73 15.86 2.87
CA ASP A 82 -12.61 16.59 3.48
C ASP A 82 -11.27 16.34 2.74
N GLY A 83 -11.34 15.66 1.59
CA GLY A 83 -10.21 15.26 0.77
C GLY A 83 -9.45 14.03 1.28
N THR A 84 -9.84 13.42 2.41
CA THR A 84 -9.11 12.28 2.99
C THR A 84 -9.08 11.08 2.06
N SER A 85 -10.22 10.74 1.47
CA SER A 85 -10.35 9.56 0.60
C SER A 85 -9.55 9.70 -0.70
N GLU A 86 -9.44 10.92 -1.22
CA GLU A 86 -8.70 11.28 -2.43
C GLU A 86 -7.20 11.22 -2.17
N ARG A 87 -6.76 11.74 -1.02
CA ARG A 87 -5.36 11.63 -0.59
C ARG A 87 -4.95 10.17 -0.42
N LEU A 88 -5.77 9.36 0.28
CA LEU A 88 -5.50 7.93 0.46
C LEU A 88 -5.45 7.19 -0.87
N PHE A 89 -6.37 7.48 -1.80
CA PHE A 89 -6.34 6.89 -3.14
C PHE A 89 -5.07 7.27 -3.91
N ALA A 90 -4.65 8.54 -3.83
CA ALA A 90 -3.49 9.04 -4.56
C ALA A 90 -2.14 8.54 -4.02
N SER A 91 -2.04 8.23 -2.73
CA SER A 91 -0.79 7.81 -2.08
C SER A 91 -0.76 6.34 -1.65
N GLY A 92 -1.87 5.61 -1.76
CA GLY A 92 -2.00 4.28 -1.19
C GLY A 92 -1.93 3.13 -2.20
N LEU A 93 -1.39 2.00 -1.73
CA LEU A 93 -1.30 0.74 -2.50
C LEU A 93 -1.65 -0.46 -1.61
N CYS A 94 -2.51 -1.33 -2.11
CA CYS A 94 -2.76 -2.67 -1.57
C CYS A 94 -1.64 -3.61 -2.04
N ILE A 95 -0.91 -4.23 -1.10
CA ILE A 95 0.13 -5.23 -1.37
C ILE A 95 -0.37 -6.65 -1.03
N PRO A 96 0.19 -7.70 -1.67
CA PRO A 96 -0.27 -9.07 -1.47
C PRO A 96 -0.32 -9.50 0.00
N ALA A 97 -1.50 -9.97 0.43
CA ALA A 97 -1.75 -10.47 1.79
C ALA A 97 -2.61 -11.74 1.80
N GLY A 98 -2.71 -12.43 0.66
CA GLY A 98 -3.50 -13.65 0.52
C GLY A 98 -3.00 -14.82 1.37
N PRO A 99 -3.81 -15.88 1.53
CA PRO A 99 -3.47 -17.01 2.40
C PRO A 99 -2.22 -17.79 1.96
N TYR A 100 -1.80 -17.65 0.71
CA TYR A 100 -0.60 -18.28 0.14
C TYR A 100 0.62 -17.36 0.09
N VAL A 101 0.54 -16.16 0.68
CA VAL A 101 1.68 -15.25 0.80
C VAL A 101 2.52 -15.69 2.01
N GLY A 102 3.62 -16.37 1.73
CA GLY A 102 4.61 -16.80 2.73
C GLY A 102 5.75 -15.79 2.88
N LEU A 103 6.73 -16.15 3.71
CA LEU A 103 7.93 -15.32 3.92
C LEU A 103 8.70 -15.04 2.61
N PRO A 104 8.94 -16.03 1.71
CA PRO A 104 9.65 -15.77 0.46
C PRO A 104 8.91 -14.79 -0.47
N GLU A 105 7.58 -14.86 -0.52
CA GLU A 105 6.77 -13.93 -1.31
C GLU A 105 6.85 -12.52 -0.74
N ILE A 106 6.78 -12.38 0.59
CA ILE A 106 6.91 -11.09 1.27
C ILE A 106 8.28 -10.48 1.01
N ASP A 107 9.36 -11.27 1.13
CA ASP A 107 10.72 -10.79 0.88
C ASP A 107 10.88 -10.32 -0.57
N ARG A 108 10.31 -11.02 -1.55
CA ARG A 108 10.28 -10.58 -2.97
C ARG A 108 9.55 -9.25 -3.15
N ILE A 109 8.44 -9.04 -2.45
CA ILE A 109 7.66 -7.80 -2.52
C ILE A 109 8.46 -6.63 -1.96
N VAL A 110 9.09 -6.83 -0.80
CA VAL A 110 9.93 -5.81 -0.15
C VAL A 110 11.18 -5.50 -0.98
N ASP A 111 11.79 -6.51 -1.60
CA ASP A 111 12.94 -6.32 -2.49
C ASP A 111 12.61 -5.42 -3.69
N VAL A 112 11.44 -5.59 -4.33
CA VAL A 112 10.98 -4.69 -5.40
C VAL A 112 10.81 -3.25 -4.89
N ILE A 113 10.23 -3.07 -3.69
CA ILE A 113 10.07 -1.75 -3.07
C ILE A 113 11.45 -1.10 -2.83
N CYS A 114 12.39 -1.83 -2.21
CA CYS A 114 13.73 -1.33 -1.92
C CYS A 114 14.50 -0.97 -3.20
N LYS A 115 14.45 -1.82 -4.23
CA LYS A 115 15.10 -1.58 -5.53
C LYS A 115 14.55 -0.32 -6.19
N LEU A 116 13.24 -0.16 -6.24
CA LEU A 116 12.62 1.04 -6.82
C LEU A 116 12.97 2.29 -6.01
N HIS A 117 13.04 2.17 -4.68
CA HIS A 117 13.41 3.28 -3.80
C HIS A 117 14.92 3.60 -3.81
N CYS A 118 15.75 2.79 -4.46
CA CYS A 118 17.22 2.85 -4.32
C CYS A 118 17.67 2.78 -2.84
N TYR A 119 16.93 2.02 -2.02
CA TYR A 119 17.19 1.87 -0.59
C TYR A 119 17.92 0.57 -0.33
N ASP A 120 19.11 0.68 0.24
CA ASP A 120 19.92 -0.48 0.61
C ASP A 120 19.49 -1.00 1.99
N LYS A 121 18.79 -2.13 2.00
CA LYS A 121 18.31 -2.79 3.21
C LYS A 121 19.18 -3.97 3.63
N TRP A 122 20.03 -4.47 2.73
CA TRP A 122 20.71 -5.77 2.86
C TRP A 122 22.13 -5.76 2.30
#